data_AF-A0A7C5TMY0-F1
#
_entry.id   AF-A0A7C5TMY0-F1
#
_cell.length_a   1.000
_cell.length_b   1.000
_cell.length_c   1.000
_cell.angle_alpha   90.00
_cell.angle_beta   90.00
_cell.angle_gamma   90.00
#
_symmetry.space_group_name_H-M   'P 1'
#
loop_
_entity.id
_entity.type
_entity.pdbx_description
1 polymer ?
#
loop_
_entity_poly.entity_id
_entity_poly.type
_entity_poly.pdbx_seq_one_letter_code
_entity_poly.pdbx_strand_id
1 'polypeptide(L)' 'DTGVLNVAAAVGTHAVGLFGASPPLRHSRRIHAVLPDPSDGGMSAIAPEAVARTIEEKGWLRARA' A
#
# COMPACT_ATOMS: atom_id res chain seq x y z
N ASP A 1 -0.67 7.95 -2.99
CA ASP A 1 -2.11 8.20 -2.87
C ASP A 1 -2.65 8.89 -4.13
N THR A 2 -3.28 8.15 -5.05
CA THR A 2 -3.77 8.68 -6.33
C THR A 2 -5.05 7.95 -6.78
N GLY A 3 -5.78 8.52 -7.75
CA GLY A 3 -7.04 7.96 -8.26
C GLY A 3 -6.94 6.50 -8.74
N VAL A 4 -5.81 6.09 -9.34
CA VAL A 4 -5.61 4.71 -9.82
C VAL A 4 -5.63 3.67 -8.69
N LEU A 5 -5.27 4.05 -7.47
CA LEU A 5 -5.38 3.19 -6.29
C LEU A 5 -6.85 2.84 -5.97
N ASN A 6 -7.75 3.82 -6.13
CA ASN A 6 -9.18 3.62 -5.94
C ASN A 6 -9.77 2.74 -7.04
N VAL A 7 -9.33 2.91 -8.28
CA VAL A 7 -9.76 2.07 -9.41
C VAL A 7 -9.38 0.61 -9.18
N ALA A 8 -8.13 0.34 -8.79
CA ALA A 8 -7.68 -1.02 -8.48
C ALA A 8 -8.56 -1.68 -7.40
N ALA A 9 -8.86 -0.94 -6.32
CA ALA A 9 -9.73 -1.44 -5.26
C ALA A 9 -11.17 -1.70 -5.73
N ALA A 10 -11.72 -0.84 -6.60
CA ALA A 10 -13.06 -0.95 -7.15
C ALA A 10 -13.24 -2.17 -8.05
N VAL A 11 -12.22 -2.52 -8.86
CA VAL A 11 -12.25 -3.71 -9.72
C VAL A 11 -11.85 -5.00 -8.99
N GLY A 12 -11.73 -4.95 -7.66
CA GLY A 12 -11.49 -6.12 -6.84
C GLY A 12 -10.01 -6.50 -6.66
N THR A 13 -9.08 -5.70 -7.19
CA THR A 13 -7.63 -5.93 -7.09
C THR A 13 -7.09 -5.45 -5.74
N HIS A 14 -6.26 -6.26 -5.10
CA HIS A 14 -5.48 -5.83 -3.94
C HIS A 14 -4.35 -4.90 -4.37
N ALA A 15 -4.22 -3.76 -3.70
CA ALA A 15 -3.21 -2.76 -4.02
C ALA A 15 -2.53 -2.25 -2.74
N VAL A 16 -1.22 -1.98 -2.86
CA VAL A 16 -0.45 -1.31 -1.81
C VAL A 16 -0.47 0.20 -2.08
N GLY A 17 -0.96 0.96 -1.11
CA GLY A 17 -0.94 2.42 -1.16
C GLY A 17 0.17 2.97 -0.27
N LEU A 18 1.04 3.80 -0.82
CA LEU A 18 2.07 4.51 -0.05
C LEU A 18 1.51 5.87 0.38
N PHE A 19 1.53 6.13 1.68
CA PHE A 19 0.92 7.30 2.31
C PHE A 19 1.94 8.03 3.18
N GLY A 20 2.63 9.00 2.59
CA GLY A 20 3.67 9.78 3.30
C GLY A 20 3.20 11.13 3.84
N ALA A 21 2.28 11.79 3.15
CA ALA A 21 1.81 13.14 3.48
C ALA A 21 0.29 13.23 3.70
N SER A 22 -0.47 12.26 3.19
CA SER A 22 -1.92 12.16 3.38
C SER A 22 -2.27 11.00 4.30
N PRO A 23 -3.38 11.09 5.07
CA PRO A 23 -3.91 9.96 5.81
C PRO A 23 -4.24 8.79 4.88
N PRO A 24 -4.13 7.53 5.36
CA PRO A 24 -4.45 6.36 4.56
C PRO A 24 -5.94 6.26 4.24
N LEU A 25 -6.24 5.78 3.03
CA LEU A 25 -7.61 5.46 2.61
C LEU A 25 -8.13 4.25 3.41
N ARG A 26 -9.33 4.37 3.98
CA ARG A 26 -9.93 3.30 4.83
C ARG A 26 -11.23 2.71 4.30
N HIS A 27 -11.74 3.19 3.17
CA HIS A 27 -13.04 2.77 2.64
C HIS A 27 -13.02 1.40 1.95
N SER A 28 -11.84 0.82 1.66
CA SER A 28 -11.72 -0.49 1.02
C SER A 28 -10.69 -1.37 1.72
N ARG A 29 -11.06 -2.61 2.03
CA ARG A 29 -10.15 -3.65 2.56
C ARG A 29 -9.13 -4.14 1.53
N ARG A 30 -9.26 -3.70 0.28
CA ARG A 30 -8.33 -4.05 -0.81
C ARG A 30 -7.17 -3.07 -0.92
N ILE A 31 -7.24 -1.93 -0.23
CA ILE A 31 -6.14 -0.96 -0.14
C ILE A 31 -5.37 -1.23 1.14
N HIS A 32 -4.08 -1.54 0.99
CA HIS A 32 -3.20 -1.83 2.10
C HIS A 32 -2.20 -0.69 2.22
N ALA A 33 -2.38 0.12 3.26
CA ALA A 33 -1.59 1.31 3.47
C ALA A 33 -0.23 0.98 4.08
N VAL A 34 0.84 1.47 3.45
CA VAL A 34 2.17 1.55 4.04
C VAL A 34 2.41 3.01 4.42
N LEU A 35 2.79 3.21 5.67
CA LEU A 35 3.07 4.51 6.26
C LEU A 35 4.57 4.59 6.59
N PRO A 36 5.16 5.79 6.57
CA PRO A 36 6.51 5.98 7.08
C PRO A 36 6.55 5.74 8.59
N ASP A 37 7.77 5.56 9.13
CA ASP A 37 7.97 5.53 10.57
C ASP A 37 7.44 6.84 11.19
N PRO A 38 6.73 6.82 12.34
CA PRO A 38 6.22 8.02 12.97
C PRO A 38 7.28 9.09 13.26
N SER A 39 8.55 8.70 13.40
CA SER A 39 9.67 9.59 13.67
C SER A 39 10.22 10.32 12.43
N ASP A 40 9.96 9.81 11.22
CA ASP A 40 10.41 10.38 9.95
C ASP A 40 9.21 10.66 9.03
N GLY A 41 9.00 11.92 8.68
CA GLY A 41 7.85 12.34 7.88
C GLY A 41 8.02 12.09 6.38
N GLY A 42 6.90 11.95 5.67
CA GLY A 42 6.87 12.03 4.21
C GLY A 42 7.09 10.69 3.48
N MET A 43 7.01 10.76 2.15
CA MET A 43 7.07 9.55 1.30
C MET A 43 8.46 8.94 1.22
N SER A 44 9.52 9.75 1.35
CA SER A 44 10.92 9.30 1.35
C SER A 44 11.28 8.43 2.55
N ALA A 45 10.52 8.53 3.64
CA ALA A 45 10.70 7.72 4.85
C ALA A 45 10.08 6.32 4.74
N ILE A 46 9.38 6.01 3.63
CA ILE A 46 8.85 4.68 3.38
C ILE A 46 9.95 3.81 2.74
N ALA A 47 10.55 2.95 3.55
CA ALA A 47 11.57 2.02 3.09
C ALA A 47 11.00 0.97 2.10
N PRO A 48 11.69 0.67 0.97
CA PRO A 48 11.27 -0.37 0.04
C PRO A 48 11.01 -1.73 0.71
N GLU A 49 11.77 -2.06 1.76
CA GLU A 49 11.65 -3.28 2.54
C GLU A 49 10.31 -3.37 3.28
N ALA A 50 9.75 -2.24 3.72
CA ALA A 50 8.41 -2.20 4.31
C ALA A 50 7.32 -2.55 3.28
N VAL A 51 7.52 -2.12 2.02
CA VAL A 51 6.61 -2.45 0.92
C VAL A 51 6.73 -3.93 0.55
N ALA A 52 7.95 -4.45 0.38
CA ALA A 52 8.20 -5.86 0.06
C ALA A 52 7.57 -6.80 1.11
N ARG A 53 7.81 -6.53 2.40
CA ARG A 53 7.20 -7.28 3.50
C ARG A 53 5.68 -7.26 3.46
N THR A 54 5.07 -6.11 3.17
CA THR A 54 3.60 -6.02 3.04
C THR A 54 3.08 -6.92 1.92
N ILE A 55 3.79 -7.01 0.80
CA ILE A 55 3.42 -7.87 -0.33
C ILE A 55 3.59 -9.35 0.04
N GLU A 56 4.69 -9.70 0.71
CA GLU A 56 5.00 -11.06 1.16
C GLU A 56 4.00 -11.59 2.19
N GLU A 57 3.71 -10.81 3.25
CA GLU A 57 2.74 -11.16 4.30
C GLU A 57 1.35 -11.47 3.75
N LYS A 58 0.99 -10.85 2.63
CA LYS A 58 -0.31 -11.03 1.98
C LYS A 58 -0.31 -12.17 0.96
N GLY A 59 0.86 -12.71 0.62
CA GLY A 59 1.00 -13.85 -0.29
C GLY A 59 0.55 -13.55 -1.73
N TRP A 60 0.53 -12.30 -2.15
CA TRP A 60 0.06 -11.92 -3.50
C TRP A 60 1.07 -12.21 -4.61
N LEU A 61 2.32 -12.52 -4.27
CA LEU A 61 3.35 -12.92 -5.21
C LEU A 61 3.29 -14.41 -5.60
N ARG A 62 2.21 -15.12 -5.31
CA ARG A 62 2.05 -16.48 -5.86
C ARG A 62 1.88 -16.38 -7.37
N ALA A 63 2.97 -16.70 -8.07
CA ALA A 63 3.02 -16.86 -9.51
C ALA A 63 1.79 -17.64 -9.98
N ARG A 64 1.13 -17.11 -11.01
CA ARG A 64 0.22 -17.91 -11.82
C ARG A 64 1.03 -19.12 -12.32
N ALA A 65 0.60 -20.31 -11.92
CA ALA A 65 0.94 -21.54 -12.62
C ALA A 65 0.36 -21.50 -14.04
#